data_AF-A0A7V9FZM3-F1
#
_entry.id   AF-A0A7V9FZM3-F1
#
_cell.length_a   1.000
_cell.length_b   1.000
_cell.length_c   1.000
_cell.angle_alpha   90.00
_cell.angle_beta   90.00
_cell.angle_gamma   90.00
#
_symmetry.space_group_name_H-M   'P 1'
#
loop_
_entity.id
_entity.type
_entity.pdbx_description
1 polymer ?
#
loop_
_entity_poly.entity_id
_entity_poly.type
_entity_poly.pdbx_seq_one_letter_code
_entity_poly.pdbx_strand_id
1 'polypeptide(L)'
;METEGVTPALAGLPRRRYEPDARGPLAGVRVLDLTRLVSGAQLGLIFGDLGADVVKVERPGVGDPFRRTTVDGYDAYWQAYSRNKRSITLDLASETGRELLLRL
;
A
#
# COMPACT_ATOMS: atom_id res chain seq x y z
N MET A 1 -19.16 -6.38 40.30
CA MET A 1 -17.91 -6.80 39.65
C MET A 1 -17.24 -5.52 39.16
N GLU A 2 -16.26 -5.07 39.92
CA GLU A 2 -15.69 -3.74 39.92
C GLU A 2 -14.91 -3.46 38.63
N THR A 3 -15.12 -2.29 38.04
CA THR A 3 -14.27 -1.76 36.97
C THR A 3 -13.05 -1.11 37.60
N GLU A 4 -12.12 -1.91 38.13
CA GLU A 4 -10.81 -1.43 38.56
C GLU A 4 -9.78 -1.55 37.43
N GLY A 5 -9.05 -0.44 37.20
CA GLY A 5 -7.70 -0.50 36.64
C GLY A 5 -7.53 -0.06 35.19
N VAL A 6 -7.97 1.14 34.80
CA VAL A 6 -7.34 1.81 33.65
C VAL A 6 -5.89 2.10 34.04
N THR A 7 -4.95 1.48 33.33
CA THR A 7 -3.50 1.54 33.59
C THR A 7 -3.02 3.01 33.72
N PRO A 8 -2.29 3.38 34.80
CA PRO A 8 -1.78 4.74 35.03
C PRO A 8 -0.86 5.28 33.92
N ALA A 9 -0.34 4.40 33.06
CA ALA A 9 0.66 4.68 32.04
C ALA A 9 0.21 5.62 30.90
N LEU A 10 -1.08 5.92 30.78
CA LEU A 10 -1.60 6.82 29.74
C LEU A 10 -1.94 8.23 30.25
N ALA A 11 -1.77 8.50 31.55
CA ALA A 11 -1.99 9.82 32.12
C ALA A 11 -0.96 10.83 31.57
N GLY A 12 -1.43 11.88 30.90
CA GLY A 12 -0.59 12.96 30.35
C GLY A 12 -0.20 12.83 28.88
N LEU A 13 -0.51 11.72 28.20
CA LEU A 13 -0.33 11.63 26.75
C LEU A 13 -1.39 12.47 26.02
N PRO A 14 -1.02 13.16 24.92
CA PRO A 14 -2.00 13.89 24.11
C PRO A 14 -3.05 12.92 23.57
N ARG A 15 -4.31 13.15 23.96
CA ARG A 15 -5.45 12.37 23.46
C ARG A 15 -5.90 12.98 22.13
N ARG A 16 -5.66 12.28 21.03
CA ARG A 16 -6.36 12.58 19.77
C ARG A 16 -7.69 11.83 19.76
N ARG A 17 -8.76 12.53 19.37
CA ARG A 17 -10.03 11.89 19.03
C ARG A 17 -9.82 11.10 17.74
N TYR A 18 -10.29 9.85 17.70
CA TYR A 18 -10.35 9.10 16.46
C TYR A 18 -11.33 9.79 15.50
N GLU A 19 -10.87 10.12 14.31
CA GLU A 19 -11.64 10.76 13.25
C GLU A 19 -11.74 9.76 12.09
N PRO A 20 -12.86 9.01 11.95
CA PRO A 20 -12.99 7.95 10.94
C PRO A 20 -12.88 8.46 9.50
N ASP A 21 -13.19 9.73 9.28
CA ASP A 21 -13.17 10.38 7.96
C ASP A 21 -11.88 11.15 7.68
N ALA A 22 -10.94 11.19 8.63
CA ALA A 22 -9.68 11.90 8.45
C ALA A 22 -8.93 11.36 7.24
N ARG A 23 -8.55 12.28 6.35
CA ARG A 23 -7.71 11.97 5.20
C ARG A 23 -6.26 11.84 5.66
N GLY A 24 -5.54 10.85 5.13
CA GLY A 24 -4.13 10.65 5.46
C GLY A 24 -3.25 11.83 4.98
N PRO A 25 -2.04 12.00 5.54
CA PRO A 25 -1.18 13.14 5.24
C PRO A 25 -0.69 13.20 3.78
N LEU A 26 -0.83 12.12 3.01
CA LEU A 26 -0.53 12.08 1.57
C LEU A 26 -1.80 12.07 0.70
N ALA A 27 -2.94 12.45 1.26
CA ALA A 27 -4.16 12.61 0.48
C ALA A 27 -3.96 13.61 -0.66
N GLY A 28 -4.43 13.22 -1.86
CA GLY A 28 -4.23 13.99 -3.09
C GLY A 28 -2.88 13.75 -3.79
N VAL A 29 -1.95 13.01 -3.18
CA VAL A 29 -0.71 12.57 -3.83
C VAL A 29 -1.00 11.30 -4.63
N ARG A 30 -0.55 11.26 -5.88
CA ARG A 30 -0.53 10.05 -6.71
C ARG A 30 0.88 9.49 -6.78
N VAL A 31 1.00 8.16 -6.64
CA VAL A 31 2.27 7.43 -6.71
C VAL A 31 2.16 6.32 -7.75
N LEU A 32 3.09 6.29 -8.70
CA LEU A 32 3.29 5.16 -9.60
C LEU A 32 4.38 4.25 -9.02
N ASP A 33 3.97 3.07 -8.52
CA ASP A 33 4.86 2.09 -7.93
C ASP A 33 5.40 1.13 -9.02
N LEU A 34 6.57 1.48 -9.55
CA LEU A 34 7.32 0.69 -10.54
C LEU A 34 8.28 -0.33 -9.90
N THR A 35 8.26 -0.44 -8.56
CA THR A 35 9.19 -1.27 -7.83
C THR A 35 8.83 -2.75 -7.92
N ARG A 36 9.69 -3.62 -7.39
CA ARG A 36 9.46 -5.06 -7.34
C ARG A 36 9.95 -5.57 -5.99
N LEU A 37 9.33 -6.65 -5.49
CA LEU A 37 9.72 -7.30 -4.23
C LEU A 37 9.62 -6.34 -3.01
N VAL A 38 10.35 -6.68 -1.94
CA VAL A 38 10.05 -6.23 -0.57
C VAL A 38 10.16 -4.72 -0.37
N SER A 39 11.33 -4.11 -0.60
CA SER A 39 11.61 -2.74 -0.15
C SER A 39 10.69 -1.71 -0.81
N GLY A 40 10.54 -1.81 -2.12
CA GLY A 40 9.68 -0.90 -2.87
C GLY A 40 8.20 -1.15 -2.62
N ALA A 41 7.77 -2.42 -2.52
CA ALA A 41 6.39 -2.73 -2.19
C ALA A 41 6.03 -2.22 -0.79
N GLN A 42 6.95 -2.32 0.18
CA GLN A 42 6.78 -1.75 1.52
C GLN A 42 6.69 -0.22 1.51
N LEU A 43 7.51 0.46 0.70
CA LEU A 43 7.41 1.91 0.58
C LEU A 43 6.06 2.35 -0.03
N GLY A 44 5.65 1.72 -1.14
CA GLY A 44 4.36 2.00 -1.76
C GLY A 44 3.18 1.70 -0.83
N LEU A 45 3.31 0.67 0.01
CA LEU A 45 2.34 0.34 1.04
C LEU A 45 2.20 1.48 2.06
N ILE A 46 3.33 1.98 2.58
CA ILE A 46 3.34 3.09 3.53
C ILE A 46 2.69 4.33 2.90
N PHE A 47 2.95 4.62 1.62
CA PHE A 47 2.28 5.74 0.95
C PHE A 47 0.76 5.56 0.88
N GLY A 48 0.27 4.36 0.57
CA GLY A 48 -1.16 4.04 0.56
C GLY A 48 -1.79 4.13 1.96
N ASP A 49 -1.11 3.61 2.98
CA ASP A 49 -1.53 3.72 4.39
C ASP A 49 -1.61 5.18 4.86
N LEU A 50 -0.77 6.06 4.30
CA LEU A 50 -0.78 7.50 4.52
C LEU A 50 -1.76 8.26 3.59
N GLY A 51 -2.58 7.56 2.81
CA GLY A 51 -3.69 8.12 2.04
C GLY A 51 -3.37 8.52 0.59
N ALA A 52 -2.20 8.15 0.06
CA ALA A 52 -1.88 8.39 -1.35
C ALA A 52 -2.68 7.46 -2.28
N ASP A 53 -2.95 7.95 -3.50
CA ASP A 53 -3.46 7.13 -4.61
C ASP A 53 -2.30 6.37 -5.26
N VAL A 54 -2.06 5.13 -4.82
CA VAL A 54 -0.95 4.31 -5.27
C VAL A 54 -1.39 3.36 -6.38
N VAL A 55 -0.73 3.44 -7.54
CA VAL A 55 -0.92 2.53 -8.67
C VAL A 55 0.33 1.69 -8.86
N LYS A 56 0.22 0.39 -8.58
CA LYS A 56 1.26 -0.61 -8.89
C LYS A 56 1.25 -0.90 -10.38
N VAL A 57 2.37 -0.65 -11.05
CA VAL A 57 2.58 -1.07 -12.44
C VAL A 57 3.29 -2.41 -12.45
N GLU A 58 2.73 -3.36 -13.17
CA GLU A 58 3.22 -4.74 -13.20
C GLU A 58 3.41 -5.26 -14.62
N ARG A 59 4.16 -6.35 -14.74
CA ARG A 59 4.39 -7.01 -16.03
C ARG A 59 3.12 -7.74 -16.49
N PRO A 60 2.69 -7.61 -17.76
CA PRO A 60 1.58 -8.38 -18.30
C PRO A 60 1.79 -9.90 -18.16
N GLY A 61 0.71 -10.63 -17.91
CA GLY A 61 0.67 -12.10 -17.80
C GLY A 61 1.31 -12.69 -16.54
N VAL A 62 2.30 -12.02 -15.94
CA VAL A 62 3.05 -12.55 -14.79
C VAL A 62 2.89 -11.72 -13.51
N GLY A 63 2.68 -10.41 -13.63
CA GLY A 63 2.60 -9.50 -12.49
C GLY A 63 3.90 -9.38 -11.66
N ASP A 64 3.77 -8.90 -10.43
CA ASP A 64 4.82 -8.88 -9.42
C ASP A 64 5.18 -10.31 -8.95
N PRO A 65 6.46 -10.62 -8.66
CA PRO A 65 6.84 -11.93 -8.13
C PRO A 65 6.05 -12.40 -6.91
N PHE A 66 5.58 -11.50 -6.04
CA PHE A 66 4.78 -11.89 -4.87
C PHE A 66 3.44 -12.54 -5.22
N ARG A 67 2.91 -12.33 -6.42
CA ARG A 67 1.69 -13.01 -6.91
C ARG A 67 1.88 -14.52 -7.12
N ARG A 68 3.11 -15.01 -7.04
CA ARG A 68 3.44 -16.45 -7.15
C ARG A 68 4.04 -17.00 -5.87
N THR A 69 4.23 -16.16 -4.85
CA THR A 69 4.76 -16.60 -3.56
C THR A 69 3.60 -16.84 -2.62
N THR A 70 3.19 -18.10 -2.53
CA THR A 70 2.07 -18.50 -1.70
C THR A 70 2.52 -19.04 -0.34
N VAL A 71 1.68 -18.84 0.67
CA VAL A 71 1.73 -19.51 1.96
C VAL A 71 0.40 -20.23 2.12
N ASP A 72 0.44 -21.56 2.22
CA ASP A 72 -0.76 -22.42 2.30
C ASP A 72 -1.79 -22.16 1.18
N GLY A 73 -1.31 -21.88 -0.04
CA GLY A 73 -2.16 -21.61 -1.21
C GLY A 73 -2.67 -20.18 -1.33
N TYR A 74 -2.34 -19.29 -0.39
CA TYR A 74 -2.70 -17.88 -0.43
C TYR A 74 -1.53 -17.00 -0.86
N ASP A 75 -1.78 -15.99 -1.69
CA ASP A 75 -0.80 -14.97 -2.08
C ASP A 75 -0.51 -13.99 -0.92
N ALA A 76 -0.11 -14.52 0.24
CA ALA A 76 -0.02 -13.78 1.51
C ALA A 76 0.91 -12.57 1.40
N TYR A 77 2.03 -12.70 0.69
CA TYR A 77 2.95 -11.59 0.46
C TYR A 77 2.31 -10.49 -0.40
N TRP A 78 1.63 -10.85 -1.48
CA TRP A 78 0.95 -9.88 -2.33
C TRP A 78 -0.10 -9.10 -1.53
N GLN A 79 -0.93 -9.80 -0.75
CA GLN A 79 -1.97 -9.19 0.07
C GLN A 79 -1.37 -8.26 1.15
N ALA A 80 -0.32 -8.70 1.84
CA ALA A 80 0.33 -7.92 2.89
C ALA A 80 0.95 -6.63 2.35
N TYR A 81 1.66 -6.70 1.21
CA TYR A 81 2.42 -5.58 0.66
C TYR A 81 1.68 -4.72 -0.37
N SER A 82 0.45 -5.11 -0.76
CA SER A 82 -0.29 -4.43 -1.84
C SER A 82 -1.67 -3.94 -1.44
N ARG A 83 -2.05 -4.03 -0.16
CA ARG A 83 -3.22 -3.30 0.35
C ARG A 83 -3.08 -1.79 0.05
N ASN A 84 -4.22 -1.11 -0.10
CA ASN A 84 -4.31 0.32 -0.46
C ASN A 84 -3.70 0.69 -1.83
N LYS A 85 -3.34 -0.30 -2.67
CA LYS A 85 -2.87 -0.07 -4.04
C LYS A 85 -3.89 -0.53 -5.07
N ARG A 86 -4.01 0.21 -6.16
CA ARG A 86 -4.60 -0.26 -7.42
C ARG A 86 -3.50 -0.91 -8.25
N SER A 87 -3.84 -1.85 -9.12
CA SER A 87 -2.87 -2.56 -9.95
C SER A 87 -3.26 -2.44 -11.43
N ILE A 88 -2.27 -2.17 -12.27
CA ILE A 88 -2.37 -2.23 -13.73
C ILE A 88 -1.18 -3.00 -14.28
N THR A 89 -1.31 -3.51 -15.50
CA THR A 89 -0.20 -4.10 -16.25
C THR A 89 0.24 -3.19 -17.39
N LEU A 90 1.54 -3.01 -17.55
CA LEU A 90 2.15 -2.30 -18.68
C LEU A 90 3.43 -3.03 -19.12
N ASP A 91 3.57 -3.25 -20.42
CA ASP A 91 4.85 -3.71 -20.98
C ASP A 91 5.77 -2.52 -21.25
N LEU A 92 6.63 -2.21 -20.27
CA LEU A 92 7.58 -1.09 -20.38
C LEU A 92 8.72 -1.33 -21.37
N ALA A 93 8.86 -2.54 -21.93
CA ALA A 93 9.79 -2.80 -23.03
C ALA A 93 9.23 -2.29 -24.38
N SER A 94 7.91 -2.24 -24.52
CA SER A 94 7.23 -1.70 -25.69
C SER A 94 7.19 -0.17 -25.69
N GLU A 95 7.20 0.43 -26.88
CA GLU A 95 7.06 1.89 -27.02
C GLU A 95 5.73 2.36 -26.44
N THR A 96 4.64 1.70 -26.84
CA THR A 96 3.28 2.01 -26.36
C THR A 96 3.17 1.93 -24.83
N GLY A 97 3.82 0.95 -24.18
CA GLY A 97 3.81 0.83 -22.74
C GLY A 97 4.56 1.97 -22.04
N ARG A 98 5.66 2.47 -22.63
CA ARG A 98 6.37 3.66 -22.14
C ARG A 98 5.53 4.92 -22.31
N GLU A 99 4.90 5.10 -23.47
CA GLU A 99 4.00 6.23 -23.74
C GLU A 99 2.82 6.26 -22.78
N LEU A 100 2.20 5.11 -22.51
CA LEU A 100 1.10 4.99 -21.55
C LEU A 100 1.56 5.33 -20.13
N LEU A 101 2.75 4.88 -19.71
CA LEU A 101 3.29 5.20 -18.40
C LEU A 101 3.46 6.72 -18.22
N LEU A 102 3.96 7.42 -19.24
CA LEU A 102 4.18 8.87 -19.20
C LEU A 102 2.89 9.70 -19.15
N ARG A 103 1.73 9.07 -19.42
CA ARG A 103 0.41 9.73 -19.37
C ARG A 103 -0.30 9.58 -18.03
N LEU A 104 0.23 8.77 -17.12
CA LEU A 104 -0.35 8.49 -15.79
C LEU A 104 0.05 9.54 -14.75
#